data_AF-A0A1I6AP05-F1
#
_entry.id   AF-A0A1I6AP05-F1
#
_cell.length_a   1.000
_cell.length_b   1.000
_cell.length_c   1.000
_cell.angle_alpha   90.00
_cell.angle_beta   90.00
_cell.angle_gamma   90.00
#
_symmetry.space_group_name_H-M   'P 1'
#
loop_
_entity.id
_entity.type
_entity.pdbx_description
1 polymer ?
#
loop_
_entity_poly.entity_id
_entity_poly.type
_entity_poly.pdbx_seq_one_letter_code
_entity_poly.pdbx_strand_id
1 'polypeptide(L)'
;MTFYHIVVAALGCFILLVAASLLGREAYRRGRAHAQPMLDQLRTDYAYALEQQDERHREQLDEQRVDYQRQFRQLNNLLQETRSTATAAQAEYGRLHDELAAKLQATQAAALSATEIQLLEDMTAKLRLASPVLHAHQQFADARMTKELAGRGEVLLSRLRPLIATEEDAA
;
A
#
# COMPACT_ATOMS: atom_id res chain seq x y z
N MET A 1 45.98 62.86 -81.35
CA MET A 1 46.67 61.58 -81.04
C MET A 1 46.37 61.06 -79.63
N THR A 2 46.24 61.90 -78.60
CA THR A 2 45.96 61.48 -77.21
C THR A 2 44.64 60.71 -77.00
N PHE A 3 43.56 61.13 -77.67
CA PHE A 3 42.24 60.46 -77.58
C PHE A 3 42.29 58.98 -78.00
N TYR A 4 43.03 58.67 -79.07
CA TYR A 4 43.19 57.28 -79.55
C TYR A 4 43.90 56.40 -78.53
N HIS A 5 44.95 56.91 -77.87
CA HIS A 5 45.66 56.17 -76.81
C HIS A 5 44.79 55.92 -75.58
N ILE A 6 43.93 56.88 -75.20
CA ILE A 6 42.98 56.71 -74.08
C ILE A 6 41.96 55.61 -74.41
N VAL A 7 41.41 55.61 -75.62
CA VAL A 7 40.43 54.58 -76.04
C VAL A 7 41.08 53.20 -76.11
N VAL A 8 42.29 53.08 -76.65
CA VAL A 8 43.01 51.80 -76.73
C VAL A 8 43.38 51.28 -75.33
N ALA A 9 43.84 52.16 -74.43
CA ALA A 9 44.13 51.77 -73.04
C ALA A 9 42.87 51.35 -72.29
N ALA A 10 41.76 52.07 -72.46
CA ALA A 10 40.46 51.72 -71.86
C ALA A 10 39.96 50.36 -72.37
N LEU A 11 40.11 50.06 -73.67
CA LEU A 11 39.74 48.78 -74.26
C LEU A 11 40.62 47.64 -73.70
N GLY A 12 41.93 47.88 -73.56
CA GLY A 12 42.86 46.94 -72.93
C GLY A 12 42.52 46.63 -71.47
N CYS A 13 42.23 47.67 -70.67
CA CYS A 13 41.77 47.51 -69.28
C CYS A 13 40.45 46.75 -69.20
N PHE A 14 39.50 47.01 -70.11
CA PHE A 14 38.24 46.28 -70.17
C PHE A 14 38.46 44.79 -70.46
N ILE A 15 39.31 44.45 -71.43
CA ILE A 15 39.64 43.06 -71.75
C ILE A 15 40.31 42.35 -70.56
N LEU A 16 41.22 43.03 -69.86
CA LEU A 16 41.87 42.48 -68.67
C LEU A 16 40.87 42.24 -67.52
N LEU A 17 39.93 43.15 -67.29
CA LEU A 17 38.87 42.97 -66.29
C LEU A 17 37.96 41.79 -66.63
N VAL A 18 37.58 41.64 -67.91
CA VAL A 18 36.79 40.50 -68.38
C VAL A 18 37.56 39.19 -68.18
N ALA A 19 38.84 39.14 -68.58
CA ALA A 19 39.68 37.97 -68.39
C ALA A 19 39.83 37.59 -66.90
N ALA A 20 40.08 38.56 -66.02
CA ALA A 20 40.16 38.34 -64.58
C ALA A 20 38.83 37.82 -64.00
N SER A 21 37.69 38.34 -64.47
CA SER A 21 36.38 37.87 -64.03
C SER A 21 36.09 36.42 -64.44
N LEU A 22 36.51 36.01 -65.65
CA LEU A 22 36.35 34.65 -66.14
C LEU A 22 37.24 33.67 -65.35
N LEU A 23 38.50 34.03 -65.13
CA LEU A 23 39.43 33.24 -64.32
C LEU A 23 38.94 33.09 -62.87
N GLY A 24 38.46 34.18 -62.26
CA GLY A 24 37.88 34.15 -60.92
C GLY A 24 36.63 33.27 -60.84
N ARG A 25 35.74 33.34 -61.84
CA ARG A 25 34.54 32.49 -61.93
C ARG A 25 34.90 31.02 -62.09
N GLU A 26 35.96 30.70 -62.82
CA GLU A 26 36.38 29.33 -63.06
C GLU A 26 37.11 28.73 -61.84
N ALA A 27 37.98 29.51 -61.19
CA ALA A 27 38.56 29.16 -59.91
C ALA A 27 37.49 28.91 -58.83
N TYR A 28 36.47 29.79 -58.76
CA TYR A 28 35.33 29.63 -57.85
C TYR A 28 34.51 28.37 -58.16
N ARG A 29 34.22 28.10 -59.45
CA ARG A 29 33.52 26.87 -59.86
C ARG A 29 34.29 25.61 -59.50
N ARG A 30 35.61 25.59 -59.72
CA ARG A 30 36.46 24.44 -59.36
C ARG A 30 36.55 24.25 -57.85
N GLY A 31 36.71 25.34 -57.09
CA GLY A 31 36.70 25.29 -55.63
C GLY A 31 35.38 24.77 -55.07
N ARG A 32 34.25 25.25 -55.60
CA ARG A 32 32.92 24.76 -55.23
C ARG A 32 32.73 23.29 -55.59
N ALA A 33 33.13 22.87 -56.79
CA ALA A 33 33.00 21.48 -57.23
C ALA A 33 33.79 20.50 -56.35
N HIS A 34 34.90 20.93 -55.74
CA HIS A 34 35.66 20.11 -54.79
C HIS A 34 35.08 20.12 -53.38
N ALA A 35 34.57 21.27 -52.91
CA ALA A 35 34.03 21.39 -51.56
C ALA A 35 32.62 20.77 -51.39
N GLN A 36 31.82 20.82 -52.45
CA GLN A 36 30.42 20.38 -52.42
C GLN A 36 30.23 18.88 -52.08
N PRO A 37 30.97 17.91 -52.64
CA PRO A 37 30.84 16.50 -52.24
C PRO A 37 31.22 16.25 -50.77
N MET A 38 32.20 16.98 -50.24
CA MET A 38 32.59 16.86 -48.83
C MET A 38 31.49 17.40 -47.90
N LEU A 39 30.85 18.51 -48.28
CA LEU A 39 29.70 19.06 -47.53
C LEU A 39 28.48 18.15 -47.59
N ASP A 40 28.21 17.55 -48.76
CA ASP A 40 27.12 16.59 -48.93
C ASP A 40 27.36 15.33 -48.10
N GLN A 41 28.60 14.83 -48.04
CA GLN A 41 28.98 13.70 -47.21
C GLN A 41 28.84 14.00 -45.71
N LEU A 42 29.29 15.17 -45.24
CA LEU A 42 29.10 15.58 -43.85
C LEU A 42 27.61 15.68 -43.48
N ARG A 43 26.78 16.12 -44.41
CA ARG A 43 25.33 16.20 -44.21
C ARG A 43 24.70 14.81 -44.10
N THR A 44 25.10 13.87 -44.95
CA THR A 44 24.61 12.48 -44.87
C THR A 44 25.08 11.78 -43.61
N ASP A 45 26.35 11.95 -43.23
CA ASP A 45 26.92 11.33 -42.03
C ASP A 45 26.25 11.88 -40.76
N TYR A 46 25.98 13.19 -40.71
CA TYR A 46 25.24 13.80 -39.61
C TYR A 46 23.79 13.30 -39.53
N ALA A 47 23.09 13.21 -40.67
CA ALA A 47 21.72 12.69 -40.71
C ALA A 47 21.67 11.24 -40.21
N TYR A 48 22.60 10.40 -40.66
CA TYR A 48 22.72 9.01 -40.24
C TYR A 48 23.04 8.87 -38.75
N ALA A 49 23.97 9.68 -38.23
CA ALA A 49 24.31 9.67 -36.81
C ALA A 49 23.12 10.09 -35.93
N LEU A 50 22.30 11.02 -36.40
CA LEU A 50 21.12 11.50 -35.68
C LEU A 50 20.00 10.45 -35.69
N GLU A 51 19.81 9.75 -36.81
CA GLU A 51 18.86 8.62 -36.92
C GLU A 51 19.26 7.46 -36.00
N GLN A 52 20.55 7.08 -35.99
CA GLN A 52 21.07 6.07 -35.06
C GLN A 52 20.94 6.48 -33.58
N GLN A 53 21.00 7.77 -33.28
CA GLN A 53 20.81 8.25 -31.91
C GLN A 53 19.33 8.17 -31.51
N ASP A 54 18.42 8.57 -32.40
CA ASP A 54 16.98 8.49 -32.15
C ASP A 54 16.51 7.04 -31.99
N GLU A 55 17.02 6.12 -32.82
CA GLU A 55 16.71 4.69 -32.71
C GLU A 55 17.14 4.11 -31.35
N ARG A 56 18.37 4.38 -30.91
CA ARG A 56 18.86 3.95 -29.58
C ARG A 56 18.04 4.55 -28.44
N HIS A 57 17.63 5.82 -28.54
CA HIS A 57 16.78 6.43 -27.52
C HIS A 57 15.39 5.83 -27.50
N ARG A 58 14.81 5.50 -28.66
CA ARG A 58 13.50 4.81 -28.74
C ARG A 58 13.55 3.44 -28.12
N GLU A 59 14.59 2.65 -28.41
CA GLU A 59 14.79 1.33 -27.79
C GLU A 59 14.89 1.44 -26.27
N GLN A 60 15.67 2.39 -25.74
CA GLN A 60 15.78 2.62 -24.30
C GLN A 60 14.45 3.03 -23.66
N LEU A 61 13.67 3.89 -24.34
CA LEU A 61 12.35 4.30 -23.85
C LEU A 61 11.34 3.13 -23.87
N ASP A 62 11.38 2.27 -24.87
CA ASP A 62 10.52 1.09 -24.94
C ASP A 62 10.88 0.05 -23.88
N GLU A 63 12.17 -0.19 -23.63
CA GLU A 63 12.63 -1.02 -22.52
C GLU A 63 12.13 -0.49 -21.17
N GLN A 64 12.35 0.80 -20.91
CA GLN A 64 11.86 1.45 -19.69
C GLN A 64 10.34 1.36 -19.57
N ARG A 65 9.61 1.59 -20.66
CA ARG A 65 8.14 1.50 -20.68
C ARG A 65 7.67 0.10 -20.30
N VAL A 66 8.30 -0.95 -20.82
CA VAL A 66 7.96 -2.34 -20.49
C VAL A 66 8.21 -2.62 -19.01
N ASP A 67 9.35 -2.16 -18.47
CA ASP A 67 9.68 -2.37 -17.06
C ASP A 67 8.73 -1.60 -16.13
N TYR A 68 8.40 -0.35 -16.44
CA TYR A 68 7.38 0.40 -15.71
C TYR A 68 6.01 -0.27 -15.76
N GLN A 69 5.60 -0.81 -16.91
CA GLN A 69 4.34 -1.55 -17.01
C GLN A 69 4.35 -2.83 -16.16
N ARG A 70 5.46 -3.55 -16.09
CA ARG A 70 5.60 -4.73 -15.22
C ARG A 70 5.52 -4.34 -13.76
N GLN A 71 6.29 -3.34 -13.33
CA GLN A 71 6.28 -2.84 -11.96
C GLN A 71 4.89 -2.35 -11.55
N PHE A 72 4.21 -1.61 -12.43
CA PHE A 72 2.86 -1.12 -12.17
C PHE A 72 1.84 -2.25 -12.00
N ARG A 73 1.93 -3.32 -12.81
CA ARG A 73 1.09 -4.51 -12.65
C ARG A 73 1.37 -5.23 -11.33
N GLN A 74 2.64 -5.42 -10.97
CA GLN A 74 3.02 -6.05 -9.71
C GLN A 74 2.50 -5.25 -8.51
N LEU A 75 2.63 -3.92 -8.55
CA LEU A 75 2.21 -3.04 -7.46
C LEU A 75 0.68 -3.01 -7.33
N ASN A 76 -0.06 -3.04 -8.44
CA ASN A 76 -1.51 -3.19 -8.42
C ASN A 76 -1.97 -4.53 -7.86
N ASN A 77 -1.31 -5.63 -8.23
CA ASN A 77 -1.63 -6.95 -7.69
C ASN A 77 -1.43 -6.95 -6.17
N LEU A 78 -0.29 -6.45 -5.69
CA LEU A 78 0.01 -6.34 -4.26
C LEU A 78 -1.01 -5.47 -3.52
N LEU A 79 -1.42 -4.35 -4.12
CA LEU A 79 -2.41 -3.46 -3.55
C LEU A 79 -3.80 -4.12 -3.49
N GLN A 80 -4.16 -4.91 -4.49
CA GLN A 80 -5.41 -5.69 -4.51
C GLN A 80 -5.40 -6.80 -3.44
N GLU A 81 -4.28 -7.54 -3.33
CA GLU A 81 -4.08 -8.55 -2.29
C GLU A 81 -4.18 -7.93 -0.88
N THR A 82 -3.51 -6.81 -0.66
CA THR A 82 -3.53 -6.08 0.63
C THR A 82 -4.93 -5.60 0.97
N ARG A 83 -5.68 -5.06 0.00
CA ARG A 83 -7.08 -4.66 0.23
C ARG A 83 -7.95 -5.87 0.58
N SER A 84 -7.81 -6.97 -0.15
CA SER A 84 -8.59 -8.18 0.11
C SER A 84 -8.34 -8.76 1.50
N THR A 85 -7.07 -8.82 1.92
CA THR A 85 -6.67 -9.30 3.24
C THR A 85 -7.12 -8.35 4.35
N ALA A 86 -7.00 -7.03 4.15
CA ALA A 86 -7.51 -6.05 5.09
C ALA A 86 -9.03 -6.17 5.29
N THR A 87 -9.80 -6.36 4.21
CA THR A 87 -11.25 -6.56 4.31
C THR A 87 -11.62 -7.87 5.02
N ALA A 88 -10.89 -8.95 4.75
CA ALA A 88 -11.09 -10.23 5.42
C ALA A 88 -10.77 -10.13 6.93
N ALA A 89 -9.66 -9.49 7.28
CA ALA A 89 -9.27 -9.25 8.67
C ALA A 89 -10.32 -8.39 9.38
N GLN A 90 -10.81 -7.32 8.76
CA GLN A 90 -11.84 -6.46 9.36
C GLN A 90 -13.14 -7.24 9.63
N ALA A 91 -13.57 -8.10 8.71
CA ALA A 91 -14.75 -8.95 8.90
C ALA A 91 -14.54 -9.96 10.04
N GLU A 92 -13.35 -10.55 10.14
CA GLU A 92 -13.00 -11.47 11.22
C GLU A 92 -12.98 -10.78 12.59
N TYR A 93 -12.38 -9.58 12.67
CA TYR A 93 -12.41 -8.76 13.89
C TYR A 93 -13.84 -8.39 14.30
N GLY A 94 -14.70 -8.02 13.35
CA GLY A 94 -16.11 -7.76 13.62
C GLY A 94 -16.81 -8.99 14.21
N ARG A 95 -16.62 -10.16 13.59
CA ARG A 95 -17.18 -11.43 14.08
C ARG A 95 -16.69 -11.77 15.50
N LEU A 96 -15.39 -11.64 15.76
CA LEU A 96 -14.81 -11.92 17.07
C LEU A 96 -15.31 -10.94 18.13
N HIS A 97 -15.44 -9.66 17.79
CA HIS A 97 -15.99 -8.64 18.67
C HIS A 97 -17.44 -8.96 19.04
N ASP A 98 -18.29 -9.30 18.07
CA ASP A 98 -19.68 -9.68 18.32
C ASP A 98 -19.79 -10.95 19.16
N GLU A 99 -18.91 -11.94 18.93
CA GLU A 99 -18.85 -13.17 19.73
C GLU A 99 -18.44 -12.87 21.18
N LEU A 100 -17.47 -11.99 21.39
CA LEU A 100 -17.05 -11.53 22.72
C LEU A 100 -18.15 -10.74 23.42
N ALA A 101 -18.82 -9.83 22.72
CA ALA A 101 -19.94 -9.06 23.27
C ALA A 101 -21.10 -9.98 23.68
N ALA A 102 -21.44 -10.97 22.85
CA ALA A 102 -22.47 -11.96 23.17
C ALA A 102 -22.08 -12.82 24.38
N LYS A 103 -20.82 -13.26 24.48
CA LYS A 103 -20.31 -14.00 25.65
C LYS A 103 -20.34 -13.14 26.91
N LEU A 104 -19.95 -11.86 26.81
CA LEU A 104 -19.97 -10.92 27.93
C LEU A 104 -21.40 -10.68 28.42
N GLN A 105 -22.34 -10.47 27.49
CA GLN A 105 -23.75 -10.31 27.82
C GLN A 105 -24.34 -11.58 28.44
N ALA A 106 -23.97 -12.77 27.93
CA ALA A 106 -24.39 -14.04 28.53
C ALA A 106 -23.82 -14.22 29.95
N THR A 107 -22.57 -13.82 30.20
CA THR A 107 -21.99 -13.86 31.54
C THR A 107 -22.62 -12.85 32.49
N GLN A 108 -22.94 -11.64 32.03
CA GLN A 108 -23.65 -10.65 32.85
C GLN A 108 -25.08 -11.08 33.14
N ALA A 109 -25.78 -11.68 32.18
CA ALA A 109 -27.12 -12.22 32.38
C ALA A 109 -27.14 -13.46 33.29
N ALA A 110 -26.02 -14.21 33.35
CA ALA A 110 -25.84 -15.34 34.26
C ALA A 110 -25.20 -14.95 35.61
N ALA A 111 -24.81 -13.69 35.79
CA ALA A 111 -24.31 -13.19 37.05
C ALA A 111 -25.50 -13.04 38.00
N LEU A 112 -25.48 -13.80 39.10
CA LEU A 112 -26.44 -13.65 40.19
C LEU A 112 -26.24 -12.28 40.84
N SER A 113 -27.32 -11.57 41.12
CA SER A 113 -27.24 -10.29 41.81
C SER A 113 -26.70 -10.46 43.24
N ALA A 114 -26.14 -9.40 43.83
CA ALA A 114 -25.71 -9.42 45.22
C ALA A 114 -26.83 -9.88 46.18
N THR A 115 -28.10 -9.54 45.88
CA THR A 115 -29.27 -9.98 46.66
C THR A 115 -29.56 -11.47 46.51
N GLU A 116 -29.38 -12.05 45.32
CA GLU A 116 -29.56 -13.48 45.09
C GLU A 116 -28.46 -14.30 45.77
N ILE A 117 -27.24 -13.76 45.84
CA ILE A 117 -26.12 -14.41 46.53
C ILE A 117 -26.29 -14.34 48.05
N GLN A 118 -26.74 -13.20 48.58
CA GLN A 118 -27.12 -13.07 50.00
C GLN A 118 -28.24 -14.06 50.37
N LEU A 119 -29.23 -14.24 49.50
CA LEU A 119 -30.30 -15.22 49.70
C LEU A 119 -29.76 -16.66 49.72
N LEU A 120 -28.80 -17.00 48.86
CA LEU A 120 -28.12 -18.29 48.84
C LEU A 120 -27.31 -18.54 50.13
N GLU A 121 -26.63 -17.52 50.66
CA GLU A 121 -25.94 -17.60 51.97
C GLU A 121 -26.94 -17.90 53.09
N ASP A 122 -28.06 -17.17 53.14
CA ASP A 122 -29.10 -17.36 54.15
C ASP A 122 -29.77 -18.75 54.05
N MET A 123 -30.05 -19.23 52.85
CA MET A 123 -30.61 -20.57 52.63
C MET A 123 -29.64 -21.66 53.07
N THR A 124 -28.36 -21.50 52.75
CA THR A 124 -27.30 -22.43 53.14
C THR A 124 -27.13 -22.47 54.66
N ALA A 125 -27.15 -21.31 55.32
CA ALA A 125 -27.09 -21.21 56.78
C ALA A 125 -28.30 -21.88 57.45
N LYS A 126 -29.52 -21.66 56.93
CA LYS A 126 -30.74 -22.29 57.44
C LYS A 126 -30.72 -23.82 57.28
N LEU A 127 -30.25 -24.33 56.14
CA LEU A 127 -30.12 -25.77 55.91
C LEU A 127 -29.10 -26.42 56.85
N ARG A 128 -27.99 -25.72 57.14
CA ARG A 128 -26.98 -26.17 58.10
C ARG A 128 -27.51 -26.26 59.53
N LEU A 129 -28.38 -25.33 59.93
CA LEU A 129 -29.06 -25.35 61.23
C LEU A 129 -30.18 -26.39 61.29
N ALA A 130 -30.87 -26.67 60.19
CA ALA A 130 -31.96 -27.63 60.13
C ALA A 130 -31.47 -29.09 60.24
N SER A 131 -30.32 -29.43 59.65
CA SER A 131 -29.76 -30.79 59.66
C SER A 131 -29.64 -31.42 61.08
N PRO A 132 -29.03 -30.76 62.09
CA PRO A 132 -28.96 -31.31 63.45
C PRO A 132 -30.33 -31.41 64.14
N VAL A 133 -31.27 -30.51 63.83
CA VAL A 133 -32.64 -30.55 64.38
C VAL A 133 -33.43 -31.75 63.81
N LEU A 134 -33.35 -31.97 62.50
CA LEU A 134 -33.96 -33.13 61.84
C LEU A 134 -33.33 -34.45 62.33
N HIS A 135 -32.02 -34.43 62.58
CA HIS A 135 -31.32 -35.56 63.19
C HIS A 135 -31.80 -35.85 64.62
N ALA A 136 -32.08 -34.81 65.42
CA ALA A 136 -32.62 -34.95 66.76
C ALA A 136 -34.06 -35.52 66.76
N HIS A 137 -34.85 -35.23 65.72
CA HIS A 137 -36.19 -35.77 65.50
C HIS A 137 -36.21 -37.14 64.78
N GLN A 138 -35.07 -37.82 64.67
CA GLN A 138 -34.94 -39.14 64.01
C GLN A 138 -35.31 -39.15 62.51
N GLN A 139 -35.38 -37.98 61.86
CA GLN A 139 -35.60 -37.84 60.42
C GLN A 139 -34.26 -37.89 59.68
N PHE A 140 -33.56 -39.02 59.79
CA PHE A 140 -32.17 -39.14 59.36
C PHE A 140 -31.96 -38.97 57.85
N ALA A 141 -32.93 -39.38 57.02
CA ALA A 141 -32.86 -39.20 55.57
C ALA A 141 -32.87 -37.71 55.19
N ASP A 142 -33.81 -36.95 55.78
CA ASP A 142 -33.93 -35.51 55.57
C ASP A 142 -32.75 -34.73 56.17
N ALA A 143 -32.24 -35.19 57.32
CA ALA A 143 -31.03 -34.63 57.94
C ALA A 143 -29.77 -34.80 57.06
N ARG A 144 -29.63 -35.94 56.37
CA ARG A 144 -28.53 -36.17 55.41
C ARG A 144 -28.69 -35.31 54.16
N MET A 145 -29.90 -35.24 53.61
CA MET A 145 -30.20 -34.45 52.42
C MET A 145 -29.98 -32.95 52.68
N THR A 146 -30.41 -32.43 53.83
CA THR A 146 -30.18 -31.02 54.21
C THR A 146 -28.69 -30.72 54.43
N LYS A 147 -27.92 -31.64 55.01
CA LYS A 147 -26.46 -31.49 55.15
C LYS A 147 -25.76 -31.47 53.79
N GLU A 148 -26.17 -32.33 52.88
CA GLU A 148 -25.62 -32.39 51.53
C GLU A 148 -25.97 -31.15 50.71
N LEU A 149 -27.22 -30.67 50.79
CA LEU A 149 -27.66 -29.42 50.16
C LEU A 149 -26.92 -28.21 50.72
N ALA A 150 -26.72 -28.13 52.05
CA ALA A 150 -25.92 -27.07 52.66
C ALA A 150 -24.45 -27.13 52.17
N GLY A 151 -23.85 -28.33 52.12
CA GLY A 151 -22.48 -28.49 51.61
C GLY A 151 -22.33 -28.08 50.13
N ARG A 152 -23.31 -28.43 49.28
CA ARG A 152 -23.34 -27.98 47.88
C ARG A 152 -23.52 -26.46 47.78
N GLY A 153 -24.34 -25.86 48.65
CA GLY A 153 -24.51 -24.41 48.75
C GLY A 153 -23.23 -23.68 49.14
N GLU A 154 -22.47 -24.17 50.13
CA GLU A 154 -21.18 -23.60 50.54
C GLU A 154 -20.14 -23.65 49.41
N VAL A 155 -20.06 -24.75 48.66
CA VAL A 155 -19.20 -24.86 47.47
C VAL A 155 -19.61 -23.87 46.38
N LEU A 156 -20.90 -23.67 46.17
CA LEU A 156 -21.41 -22.74 45.16
C LEU A 156 -21.10 -21.28 45.54
N LEU A 157 -21.29 -20.92 46.81
CA LEU A 157 -20.97 -19.61 47.37
C LEU A 157 -19.48 -19.29 47.30
N SER A 158 -18.60 -20.24 47.65
CA SER A 158 -17.14 -20.05 47.54
C SER A 158 -16.65 -19.75 46.12
N ARG A 159 -17.39 -20.18 45.09
CA ARG A 159 -17.08 -19.91 43.67
C ARG A 159 -17.64 -18.58 43.18
N LEU A 160 -18.77 -18.14 43.74
CA LEU A 160 -19.43 -16.89 43.34
C LEU A 160 -18.86 -15.66 44.05
N ARG A 161 -18.47 -15.77 45.32
CA ARG A 161 -17.95 -14.64 46.12
C ARG A 161 -16.76 -13.90 45.49
N PRO A 162 -15.76 -14.58 44.88
CA PRO A 162 -14.65 -13.90 44.22
C PRO A 162 -15.05 -13.10 42.97
N LEU A 163 -16.15 -13.48 42.29
CA LEU A 163 -16.60 -12.86 41.05
C LEU A 163 -17.35 -11.53 41.29
N ILE A 164 -18.00 -11.39 42.45
CA ILE A 164 -18.70 -10.15 42.84
C ILE A 164 -17.72 -9.11 43.36
N ALA A 165 -16.72 -9.52 44.15
CA ALA A 165 -15.73 -8.61 44.72
C ALA A 165 -14.98 -7.83 43.62
N THR A 166 -14.82 -8.42 42.44
CA THR A 166 -14.25 -7.75 41.26
C THR A 166 -15.20 -6.79 40.55
N GLU A 167 -16.52 -6.89 40.73
CA GLU A 167 -17.50 -5.96 40.18
C GLU A 167 -17.77 -4.76 41.10
N GLU A 168 -17.76 -4.93 42.42
CA GLU A 168 -17.93 -3.81 43.38
C GLU A 168 -16.71 -2.87 43.43
N ASP A 169 -15.49 -3.35 43.17
CA ASP A 169 -14.28 -2.51 43.09
C ASP A 169 -14.17 -1.75 41.73
N ALA A 170 -15.01 -2.07 40.75
CA ALA A 170 -15.01 -1.46 39.42
C ALA A 170 -16.15 -0.45 39.18
N ALA A 171 -17.05 -0.26 40.16
CA ALA A 171 -18.18 0.68 40.14
C ALA A 171 -17.93 1.91 41.02
#